data_AF-A0A2T0SFE4-F1
#
_entry.id   AF-A0A2T0SFE4-F1
#
_cell.length_a   1.000
_cell.length_b   1.000
_cell.length_c   1.000
_cell.angle_alpha   90.00
_cell.angle_beta   90.00
_cell.angle_gamma   90.00
#
_symmetry.space_group_name_H-M   'P 1'
#
loop_
_entity.id
_entity.type
_entity.pdbx_description
1 polymer ?
#
loop_
_entity_poly.entity_id
_entity_poly.type
_entity_poly.pdbx_seq_one_letter_code
_entity_poly.pdbx_strand_id
1 'polypeptide(L)' 'MSAHRTVVVTGAAGGIGSEIVDRFLAAGDTVVASDQRSFHRDQTPADLVGAILFLASDGAGFLTGQTLNVDGGLHFL' A
#
# COMPACT_ATOMS: atom_id res chain seq x y z
N MET A 1 3.17 -32.30 -19.22
CA MET A 1 3.32 -30.83 -19.17
C MET A 1 2.49 -30.35 -17.99
N SER A 2 3.10 -29.70 -16.99
CA SER A 2 2.31 -29.08 -15.91
C SER A 2 1.47 -27.96 -16.53
N ALA A 3 0.17 -27.91 -16.22
CA ALA A 3 -0.72 -26.89 -16.77
C ALA A 3 -0.31 -25.51 -16.25
N HIS A 4 -0.11 -24.54 -17.14
CA HIS A 4 0.07 -23.14 -16.74
C HIS A 4 -1.15 -22.69 -15.93
N ARG A 5 -0.93 -22.24 -14.69
CA ARG A 5 -2.00 -21.73 -13.83
C ARG A 5 -2.04 -20.22 -13.92
N THR A 6 -3.24 -19.67 -13.83
CA THR A 6 -3.44 -18.24 -13.59
C THR A 6 -3.83 -18.04 -12.14
N VAL A 7 -3.12 -17.16 -11.43
CA VAL A 7 -3.29 -16.89 -10.00
C VAL A 7 -3.65 -15.42 -9.80
N VAL A 8 -4.67 -15.15 -8.99
CA VAL A 8 -5.05 -13.78 -8.60
C VAL A 8 -4.51 -13.50 -7.20
N VAL A 9 -3.80 -12.38 -7.03
CA VAL A 9 -3.29 -11.91 -5.75
C VAL A 9 -3.86 -10.53 -5.45
N THR A 10 -4.56 -10.39 -4.32
CA THR A 10 -5.11 -9.13 -3.82
C THR A 10 -4.21 -8.54 -2.74
N GLY A 11 -4.06 -7.21 -2.69
CA GLY A 11 -3.11 -6.55 -1.77
C GLY A 11 -1.65 -6.68 -2.24
N ALA A 12 -1.43 -6.72 -3.56
CA ALA A 12 -0.16 -7.07 -4.17
C ALA A 12 0.90 -5.95 -4.21
N ALA A 13 0.59 -4.72 -3.78
CA ALA A 13 1.49 -3.58 -3.88
C ALA A 13 2.61 -3.57 -2.82
N GLY A 14 2.55 -4.43 -1.80
CA GLY A 14 3.59 -4.52 -0.77
C GLY A 14 3.44 -5.70 0.19
N GLY A 15 4.41 -5.84 1.08
CA GLY A 15 4.45 -6.85 2.13
C GLY A 15 4.28 -8.28 1.64
N ILE A 16 3.36 -9.01 2.27
CA ILE A 16 3.09 -10.42 1.94
C ILE A 16 2.58 -10.56 0.50
N GLY A 17 1.78 -9.62 0.00
CA GLY A 17 1.18 -9.71 -1.33
C GLY A 17 2.22 -9.70 -2.44
N SER A 18 3.20 -8.80 -2.37
CA SER A 18 4.30 -8.75 -3.35
C SER A 18 5.18 -10.00 -3.29
N GLU A 19 5.49 -10.50 -2.09
CA GLU A 19 6.24 -11.76 -1.91
C GLU A 19 5.52 -12.98 -2.49
N ILE A 20 4.17 -13.01 -2.37
CA ILE A 20 3.35 -14.06 -2.97
C ILE A 20 3.35 -13.97 -4.50
N VAL A 21 3.28 -12.76 -5.06
CA VAL A 21 3.42 -12.54 -6.51
C VAL A 21 4.76 -13.08 -7.01
N ASP A 22 5.87 -12.68 -6.39
CA ASP A 22 7.22 -13.10 -6.78
C ASP A 22 7.37 -14.63 -6.75
N ARG A 23 6.80 -15.27 -5.73
CA ARG A 23 6.84 -16.74 -5.59
C ARG A 23 6.10 -17.46 -6.72
N PHE A 24 4.91 -16.99 -7.12
CA PHE A 24 4.15 -17.61 -8.19
C PHE A 24 4.77 -17.33 -9.57
N LEU A 25 5.29 -16.12 -9.79
CA LEU A 25 6.06 -15.81 -10.99
C LEU A 25 7.29 -16.72 -11.11
N ALA A 26 8.04 -16.93 -10.02
CA ALA A 26 9.20 -17.83 -10.00
C ALA A 26 8.83 -19.30 -10.28
N ALA A 27 7.59 -19.70 -9.98
CA ALA A 27 7.07 -21.04 -10.30
C ALA A 27 6.59 -21.19 -11.75
N GLY A 28 6.61 -20.10 -12.54
CA GLY A 28 6.17 -20.09 -13.95
C GLY A 28 4.66 -19.93 -14.15
N ASP A 29 3.95 -19.48 -13.11
CA ASP A 29 2.52 -19.15 -13.20
C ASP A 29 2.30 -17.76 -13.77
N THR A 30 1.13 -17.54 -14.39
CA THR A 30 0.67 -16.21 -14.77
C THR A 30 -0.02 -15.57 -13.57
N VAL A 31 0.37 -14.36 -13.19
CA VAL A 31 -0.18 -13.67 -12.00
C VAL A 31 -0.96 -12.42 -12.40
N VAL A 32 -2.18 -12.29 -11.89
CA VAL A 32 -2.97 -11.05 -11.92
C VAL A 32 -2.88 -10.41 -10.53
N ALA A 33 -2.13 -9.32 -10.45
CA ALA A 33 -1.93 -8.56 -9.22
C ALA A 33 -2.94 -7.41 -9.12
N SER A 34 -3.63 -7.31 -7.99
CA SER A 34 -4.57 -6.23 -7.67
C SER A 34 -4.24 -5.63 -6.31
N ASP A 35 -4.27 -4.30 -6.21
CA ASP A 35 -4.16 -3.57 -4.95
C ASP A 35 -5.08 -2.34 -5.01
N GLN A 36 -5.27 -1.68 -3.87
CA GLN A 36 -6.06 -0.47 -3.72
C GLN A 36 -5.18 0.75 -3.38
N ARG A 37 -3.95 0.53 -2.89
CA ARG A 37 -2.97 1.59 -2.64
C ARG A 37 -2.33 2.07 -3.93
N SER A 38 -2.04 3.37 -3.98
CA SER A 38 -1.35 4.00 -5.11
C SER A 38 0.18 3.84 -5.05
N PHE A 39 0.73 3.48 -3.88
CA PHE A 39 2.16 3.21 -3.72
C PHE A 39 2.48 1.71 -3.73
N HIS A 40 3.52 1.34 -4.49
CA HIS A 40 4.08 -0.01 -4.56
C HIS A 40 5.14 -0.25 -3.47
N ARG A 41 4.83 0.10 -2.23
CA ARG A 41 5.65 -0.19 -1.05
C ARG A 41 4.80 -0.15 0.21
N ASP A 42 5.31 -0.79 1.25
CA ASP A 42 4.72 -0.65 2.57
C ASP A 42 4.94 0.76 3.13
N GLN A 43 3.99 1.18 3.97
CA GLN A 43 4.15 2.37 4.78
C GLN A 43 5.19 2.12 5.87
N THR A 44 5.99 3.13 6.13
CA THR A 44 6.98 3.16 7.20
C THR A 44 6.64 4.27 8.21
N PRO A 45 7.17 4.21 9.44
CA PRO A 45 6.96 5.30 10.41
C PRO A 45 7.41 6.67 9.89
N ALA A 46 8.43 6.72 9.03
CA ALA A 46 8.93 7.95 8.44
C ALA A 46 7.87 8.69 7.58
N ASP A 47 6.94 7.96 6.96
CA ASP A 47 5.88 8.53 6.13
C ASP A 47 4.87 9.37 6.94
N LEU A 48 4.77 9.15 8.25
CA LEU A 48 3.86 9.88 9.14
C LEU A 48 4.49 11.16 9.71
N VAL A 49 5.81 11.22 9.79
CA VAL A 49 6.54 12.27 10.52
C VAL A 49 6.18 13.67 10.01
N GLY A 50 6.18 13.87 8.69
CA GLY A 50 5.85 15.17 8.09
C GLY A 50 4.43 15.63 8.40
N ALA A 51 3.45 14.72 8.31
CA ALA A 51 2.06 15.02 8.61
C ALA A 51 1.86 15.37 10.10
N ILE A 52 2.50 14.61 11.00
CA ILE A 52 2.46 14.88 12.45
C ILE A 52 3.09 16.23 12.77
N LEU A 53 4.27 16.53 12.21
CA LEU A 53 4.95 17.81 12.44
C LEU A 53 4.13 18.99 11.92
N PHE A 54 3.47 18.84 10.77
CA PHE A 54 2.55 19.87 10.26
C PHE A 54 1.39 20.10 11.22
N LEU A 55 0.70 19.04 11.66
CA LEU A 55 -0.43 19.14 12.59
C LEU A 55 -0.03 19.71 13.96
N ALA A 56 1.22 19.49 14.39
CA ALA A 56 1.76 20.04 15.63
C ALA A 56 2.29 21.48 15.48
N SER A 57 2.32 22.04 14.27
CA SER A 57 2.83 23.37 13.98
C SER A 57 1.74 24.45 14.01
N ASP A 58 2.15 25.72 14.14
CA ASP A 58 1.25 26.87 14.02
C ASP A 58 0.53 26.94 12.66
N GLY A 59 1.10 26.33 11.62
CA GLY A 59 0.50 26.26 10.29
C GLY A 59 -0.82 25.48 10.25
N ALA A 60 -1.08 24.64 11.26
CA ALA A 60 -2.33 23.90 11.41
C ALA A 60 -3.34 24.58 12.35
N GLY A 61 -3.15 25.85 12.71
CA GLY A 61 -3.92 26.52 13.79
C GLY A 61 -5.45 26.59 13.64
N PHE A 62 -6.01 26.26 12.48
CA PHE A 62 -7.46 26.17 12.27
C PHE A 62 -7.94 24.75 11.89
N LEU A 63 -7.06 23.74 11.93
CA LEU A 63 -7.36 22.34 11.65
C LEU A 63 -7.61 21.60 12.96
N THR A 64 -8.89 21.36 13.28
CA THR A 64 -9.32 20.59 14.45
C THR A 64 -10.49 19.66 14.10
N GLY A 65 -10.63 18.57 14.86
CA GLY A 65 -11.69 17.58 14.69
C GLY A 65 -11.63 16.79 13.37
N GLN A 66 -10.48 16.79 12.69
CA GLN A 66 -10.31 16.10 11.41
C GLN A 66 -9.52 14.81 11.58
N THR A 67 -9.85 13.81 10.75
CA THR A 67 -9.01 12.62 10.52
C THR A 67 -8.26 12.83 9.22
N LEU A 68 -6.92 12.74 9.26
CA LEU A 68 -6.07 12.82 8.08
C LEU A 68 -5.54 11.43 7.72
N ASN A 69 -5.95 10.92 6.57
CA ASN A 69 -5.41 9.68 6.04
C ASN A 69 -4.00 9.88 5.50
N VAL A 70 -3.08 9.08 6.04
CA VAL A 70 -1.72 8.93 5.53
C VAL A 70 -1.53 7.44 5.31
N ASP A 71 -2.01 6.92 4.19
CA ASP A 71 -2.07 5.46 3.94
C ASP A 71 -1.71 5.07 2.49
N GLY A 72 -1.17 6.02 1.71
CA GLY A 72 -0.83 5.79 0.31
C GLY A 72 -2.03 5.75 -0.63
N GLY A 73 -3.15 6.35 -0.23
CA GLY A 73 -4.36 6.46 -1.04
C GLY A 73 -5.26 5.23 -0.96
N LEU A 74 -5.21 4.51 0.16
CA LEU A 74 -6.05 3.34 0.40
C LEU A 74 -7.49 3.75 0.72
N HIS A 75 -7.67 4.85 1.45
CA HIS A 75 -8.99 5.38 1.80
C HIS A 75 -9.12 6.84 1.37
N PHE A 76 -10.35 7.19 1.00
CA PHE A 76 -10.76 8.56 0.72
C PHE A 76 -11.82 8.92 1.77
N LEU A 77 -11.49 9.85 2.68
CA LEU A 77 -12.44 10.49 3.60
C LEU A 77 -12.90 11.83 3.03
#